data_AF-E9SI28-F1
#
_entry.id   AF-E9SI28-F1
#
_cell.length_a   1.000
_cell.length_b   1.000
_cell.length_c   1.000
_cell.angle_alpha   90.00
_cell.angle_beta   90.00
_cell.angle_gamma   90.00
#
_symmetry.space_group_name_H-M   'P 1'
#
loop_
_entity.id
_entity.type
_entity.pdbx_description
1 polymer ?
#
loop_
_entity_poly.entity_id
_entity_poly.type
_entity_poly.pdbx_seq_one_letter_code
_entity_poly.pdbx_strand_id
1 'polypeptide(L)'
;MPITIKKPKLKPLEERFCKSTIVCAVIAVGFVAMLFMFMNRIIETGNKFLTTAVFSVFILYFLSCVICAVMGAEAYRKEDSMSALGKCIIYIVNIIICLMNLRFALMLILAAFGQEDTVTRLIGSQGQEAFVKAQYVPWFSLLVGAMADLMICVFSSLKLIKNK
;
A
#
# COMPACT_ATOMS: atom_id res chain seq x y z
N MET A 1 -22.79 -16.74 -41.00
CA MET A 1 -23.15 -15.77 -39.94
C MET A 1 -21.94 -15.56 -39.05
N PRO A 2 -21.50 -14.33 -38.78
CA PRO A 2 -20.39 -14.11 -37.85
C PRO A 2 -20.86 -14.52 -36.45
N ILE A 3 -20.13 -15.44 -35.82
CA ILE A 3 -20.38 -15.86 -34.44
C ILE A 3 -19.93 -14.70 -33.55
N THR A 4 -20.86 -13.82 -33.18
CA THR A 4 -20.64 -12.86 -32.11
C THR A 4 -20.55 -13.62 -30.80
N ILE A 5 -19.34 -14.02 -30.41
CA ILE A 5 -19.03 -14.49 -29.07
C ILE A 5 -19.36 -13.33 -28.13
N LYS A 6 -20.49 -13.42 -27.41
CA LYS A 6 -20.87 -12.43 -26.40
C LYS A 6 -19.71 -12.34 -25.40
N LYS A 7 -19.08 -11.17 -25.31
CA LYS A 7 -18.02 -10.93 -24.32
C LYS A 7 -18.59 -11.26 -22.94
N PRO A 8 -17.95 -12.15 -22.16
CA PRO A 8 -18.46 -12.51 -20.85
C PRO A 8 -18.52 -11.25 -19.99
N LYS A 9 -19.70 -10.95 -19.44
CA LYS A 9 -19.87 -9.82 -18.52
C LYS A 9 -18.98 -10.02 -17.30
N LEU A 10 -18.41 -8.93 -16.80
CA LEU A 10 -17.62 -8.97 -15.57
C LEU A 10 -18.51 -9.43 -14.42
N LYS A 11 -17.98 -10.36 -13.62
CA LYS A 11 -18.72 -10.87 -12.46
C LYS A 11 -18.70 -9.82 -11.33
N PRO A 12 -19.77 -9.74 -10.49
CA PRO A 12 -19.99 -8.61 -9.60
C PRO A 12 -18.94 -8.44 -8.49
N LEU A 13 -18.36 -9.52 -7.96
CA LEU A 13 -17.31 -9.42 -6.94
C LEU A 13 -16.00 -8.97 -7.57
N GLU A 14 -15.66 -9.48 -8.76
CA GLU A 14 -14.52 -9.01 -9.53
C GLU A 14 -14.62 -7.53 -9.91
N GLU A 15 -15.81 -7.03 -10.24
CA GLU A 15 -16.04 -5.60 -10.49
C GLU A 15 -15.76 -4.76 -9.23
N ARG A 16 -16.29 -5.19 -8.08
CA ARG A 16 -16.06 -4.52 -6.79
C ARG A 16 -14.57 -4.52 -6.42
N PHE A 17 -13.90 -5.66 -6.62
CA PHE A 17 -12.47 -5.76 -6.40
C PHE A 17 -11.69 -4.78 -7.29
N CYS A 18 -12.01 -4.72 -8.60
CA CYS A 18 -11.36 -3.78 -9.52
C CYS A 18 -11.59 -2.31 -9.16
N LYS A 19 -12.72 -1.95 -8.53
CA LYS A 19 -12.93 -0.58 -8.01
C LYS A 19 -12.09 -0.33 -6.75
N SER A 20 -11.99 -1.31 -5.87
CA SER A 20 -11.17 -1.23 -4.65
C SER A 20 -9.69 -1.04 -4.97
N THR A 21 -9.17 -1.73 -6.00
CA THR A 21 -7.77 -1.59 -6.41
C THR A 21 -7.44 -0.18 -6.90
N ILE A 22 -8.39 0.50 -7.55
CA ILE A 22 -8.25 1.90 -7.97
C ILE A 22 -8.16 2.82 -6.75
N VAL A 23 -9.05 2.64 -5.77
CA VAL A 23 -9.03 3.41 -4.52
C VAL A 23 -7.70 3.20 -3.77
N CYS A 24 -7.24 1.96 -3.66
CA CYS A 24 -5.95 1.62 -3.05
C CYS A 24 -4.79 2.34 -3.77
N ALA A 25 -4.78 2.35 -5.10
CA ALA A 25 -3.74 3.02 -5.87
C ALA A 25 -3.73 4.55 -5.66
N VAL A 26 -4.91 5.18 -5.54
CA VAL A 26 -4.98 6.62 -5.21
C VAL A 26 -4.39 6.90 -3.82
N ILE A 27 -4.71 6.05 -2.84
CA ILE A 27 -4.14 6.17 -1.48
C ILE A 27 -2.62 5.93 -1.52
N ALA A 28 -2.14 4.95 -2.28
CA ALA A 28 -0.72 4.67 -2.45
C ALA A 28 0.05 5.86 -3.02
N VAL A 29 -0.48 6.47 -4.10
CA VAL A 29 0.12 7.68 -4.70
C VAL A 29 0.12 8.84 -3.71
N GLY A 30 -1.00 9.07 -3.01
CA GLY A 30 -1.10 10.10 -1.99
C GLY A 30 -0.07 9.90 -0.87
N PHE A 31 0.10 8.66 -0.42
CA PHE A 31 1.09 8.30 0.59
C PHE A 31 2.52 8.57 0.14
N VAL A 32 2.91 8.08 -1.04
CA VAL A 32 4.25 8.28 -1.58
C VAL A 32 4.53 9.77 -1.81
N ALA A 33 3.56 10.51 -2.35
CA ALA A 33 3.69 11.95 -2.54
C ALA A 33 3.87 12.70 -1.21
N MET A 34 3.10 12.36 -0.17
CA MET A 34 3.26 12.94 1.17
C MET A 34 4.63 12.60 1.78
N LEU A 35 5.11 11.37 1.62
CA LEU A 35 6.46 11.01 2.07
C LEU A 35 7.52 11.87 1.38
N PHE A 36 7.52 11.94 0.05
CA PHE A 36 8.52 12.73 -0.67
C PHE A 36 8.48 14.23 -0.34
N MET A 37 7.28 14.81 -0.15
CA MET A 37 7.15 16.24 0.16
C MET A 37 7.50 16.59 1.60
N PHE A 38 7.12 15.73 2.57
CA PHE A 38 7.19 16.08 3.99
C PHE A 38 8.32 15.41 4.74
N MET A 39 8.99 14.38 4.20
CA MET A 39 10.02 13.63 4.93
C MET A 39 11.19 14.52 5.36
N ASN A 40 11.72 15.37 4.48
CA ASN A 40 12.82 16.28 4.85
C ASN A 40 12.40 17.22 5.99
N ARG A 41 11.20 17.80 5.90
CA ARG A 41 10.67 18.67 6.96
C ARG A 41 10.42 17.91 8.26
N ILE A 42 9.90 16.69 8.21
CA ILE A 42 9.67 15.85 9.39
C ILE A 42 10.99 15.56 10.10
N ILE A 43 12.04 15.24 9.35
CA ILE A 43 13.38 14.96 9.90
C ILE A 43 14.00 16.23 10.49
N GLU A 44 13.93 17.37 9.80
CA GLU A 44 14.56 18.61 10.25
C GLU A 44 13.82 19.32 11.39
N THR A 45 12.48 19.36 11.34
CA THR A 45 11.68 20.13 12.30
C THR A 45 10.97 19.29 13.35
N GLY A 46 10.96 17.96 13.23
CA GLY A 46 10.25 17.08 14.16
C GLY A 46 8.76 17.38 14.27
N ASN A 47 8.15 17.94 13.22
CA ASN A 47 6.80 18.47 13.29
C ASN A 47 5.75 17.37 13.53
N LYS A 48 5.22 17.32 14.76
CA LYS A 48 4.21 16.37 15.23
C LYS A 48 3.03 16.23 14.27
N PHE A 49 2.49 17.35 13.79
CA PHE A 49 1.30 17.34 12.94
C PHE A 49 1.57 16.65 11.59
N LEU A 50 2.69 16.98 10.94
CA LEU A 50 3.07 16.38 9.66
C LEU A 50 3.39 14.89 9.82
N THR A 51 4.10 14.50 10.88
CA THR A 51 4.41 13.10 11.15
C THR A 51 3.16 12.27 11.41
N THR A 52 2.21 12.79 12.21
CA THR A 52 0.92 12.13 12.45
C THR A 52 0.10 12.01 11.16
N ALA A 53 0.11 13.03 10.30
CA ALA A 53 -0.59 12.98 9.02
C ALA A 53 -0.02 11.89 8.10
N VAL A 54 1.31 11.84 7.93
CA VAL A 54 1.98 10.80 7.13
C VAL A 54 1.72 9.41 7.70
N PHE A 55 1.79 9.24 9.01
CA PHE A 55 1.50 7.97 9.68
C PHE A 55 0.04 7.53 9.47
N SER A 56 -0.91 8.47 9.54
CA SER A 56 -2.33 8.17 9.31
C SER A 56 -2.57 7.68 7.89
N VAL A 57 -1.96 8.33 6.89
CA VAL A 57 -2.07 7.91 5.49
C VAL A 57 -1.39 6.56 5.26
N PHE A 58 -0.27 6.27 5.93
CA PHE A 58 0.36 4.94 5.91
C PHE A 58 -0.59 3.85 6.43
N ILE A 59 -1.29 4.09 7.54
CA ILE A 59 -2.26 3.13 8.09
C ILE A 59 -3.44 2.94 7.13
N LEU A 60 -3.94 4.02 6.51
CA LEU A 60 -4.99 3.92 5.49
C LEU A 60 -4.53 3.10 4.28
N TYR A 61 -3.30 3.30 3.81
CA TYR A 61 -2.72 2.52 2.74
C TYR A 61 -2.63 1.04 3.12
N PHE A 62 -2.08 0.73 4.30
CA PHE A 62 -2.01 -0.64 4.81
C PHE A 62 -3.39 -1.32 4.86
N LEU A 63 -4.39 -0.65 5.44
CA LEU A 63 -5.76 -1.17 5.51
C LEU A 63 -6.37 -1.37 4.12
N SER A 64 -6.11 -0.46 3.18
CA SER A 64 -6.59 -0.61 1.80
C SER A 64 -5.97 -1.83 1.09
N CYS A 65 -4.70 -2.13 1.33
CA CYS A 65 -4.05 -3.35 0.84
C CYS A 65 -4.71 -4.61 1.43
N VAL A 66 -5.01 -4.61 2.73
CA VAL A 66 -5.73 -5.71 3.41
C VAL A 66 -7.12 -5.91 2.80
N ILE A 67 -7.88 -4.84 2.61
CA ILE A 67 -9.22 -4.90 1.99
C ILE A 67 -9.11 -5.47 0.57
N CYS A 68 -8.16 -5.01 -0.23
CA CYS A 68 -7.95 -5.51 -1.58
C CYS A 68 -7.56 -7.00 -1.59
N ALA A 69 -6.70 -7.45 -0.67
CA ALA A 69 -6.37 -8.86 -0.55
C ALA A 69 -7.61 -9.72 -0.19
N VAL A 70 -8.42 -9.29 0.77
CA VAL A 70 -9.65 -10.00 1.17
C VAL A 70 -10.65 -10.06 0.02
N MET A 71 -10.91 -8.93 -0.64
CA MET A 71 -11.83 -8.87 -1.79
C MET A 71 -11.32 -9.70 -2.98
N GLY A 72 -10.01 -9.70 -3.23
CA GLY A 72 -9.39 -10.51 -4.27
C GLY A 72 -9.51 -12.01 -3.98
N ALA A 73 -9.29 -12.42 -2.72
CA ALA A 73 -9.48 -13.80 -2.28
C ALA A 73 -10.95 -14.25 -2.38
N GLU A 74 -11.89 -13.37 -2.02
CA GLU A 74 -13.31 -13.64 -2.12
C GLU A 74 -13.78 -13.78 -3.58
N ALA A 75 -13.32 -12.88 -4.45
CA ALA A 75 -13.59 -12.96 -5.89
C ALA A 75 -12.99 -14.23 -6.50
N TYR A 76 -11.80 -14.65 -6.10
CA TYR A 76 -11.26 -15.94 -6.54
C TYR A 76 -12.12 -17.11 -6.06
N ARG A 77 -12.46 -17.17 -4.76
CA ARG A 77 -13.19 -18.30 -4.17
C ARG A 77 -14.61 -18.47 -4.70
N LYS A 78 -15.31 -17.36 -4.99
CA LYS A 78 -16.73 -17.38 -5.41
C LYS A 78 -16.90 -17.34 -6.93
N GLU A 79 -15.95 -16.77 -7.65
CA GLU A 79 -16.07 -16.48 -9.08
C GLU A 79 -14.97 -17.13 -9.92
N ASP A 80 -14.06 -17.91 -9.33
CA ASP A 80 -12.91 -18.57 -9.98
C ASP A 80 -12.08 -17.62 -10.87
N SER A 81 -12.01 -16.34 -10.49
CA SER A 81 -11.21 -15.37 -11.24
C SER A 81 -9.73 -15.54 -10.92
N MET A 82 -9.01 -16.22 -11.82
CA MET A 82 -7.54 -16.33 -11.77
C MET A 82 -6.85 -14.97 -11.83
N SER A 83 -7.47 -13.99 -12.52
CA SER A 83 -6.97 -12.62 -12.55
C SER A 83 -7.08 -11.93 -11.18
N ALA A 84 -8.13 -12.22 -10.42
CA ALA A 84 -8.29 -11.71 -9.06
C ALA A 84 -7.27 -12.35 -8.10
N LEU A 85 -6.99 -13.64 -8.26
CA LEU A 85 -5.97 -14.35 -7.47
C LEU A 85 -4.58 -13.75 -7.65
N GLY A 86 -4.14 -13.52 -8.90
CA GLY A 86 -2.82 -12.93 -9.17
C GLY A 86 -2.64 -11.56 -8.52
N LYS A 87 -3.66 -10.70 -8.60
CA LYS A 87 -3.66 -9.38 -7.94
C LYS A 87 -3.69 -9.50 -6.41
N CYS A 88 -4.46 -10.46 -5.88
CA CYS A 88 -4.53 -10.74 -4.44
C CYS A 88 -3.15 -11.08 -3.87
N ILE A 89 -2.38 -11.93 -4.54
CA ILE A 89 -1.02 -12.31 -4.12
C ILE A 89 -0.12 -11.07 -4.02
N ILE A 90 -0.21 -10.14 -4.99
CA ILE A 90 0.56 -8.90 -4.95
C ILE A 90 0.16 -8.04 -3.75
N TYR A 91 -1.14 -7.92 -3.44
CA TYR A 91 -1.59 -7.21 -2.23
C TYR A 91 -1.11 -7.87 -0.94
N ILE A 92 -1.02 -9.21 -0.88
CA ILE A 92 -0.41 -9.92 0.27
C ILE A 92 1.06 -9.54 0.43
N VAL A 93 1.83 -9.48 -0.67
CA VAL A 93 3.22 -9.01 -0.63
C VAL A 93 3.29 -7.56 -0.16
N ASN A 94 2.40 -6.68 -0.62
CA ASN A 94 2.34 -5.29 -0.18
C ASN A 94 1.99 -5.13 1.30
N ILE A 95 1.14 -6.01 1.86
CA ILE A 95 0.88 -6.06 3.31
C ILE A 95 2.17 -6.38 4.07
N ILE A 96 2.96 -7.36 3.61
CA ILE A 96 4.24 -7.72 4.24
C ILE A 96 5.22 -6.53 4.17
N ILE A 97 5.32 -5.87 3.01
CA ILE A 97 6.16 -4.68 2.84
C ILE A 97 5.72 -3.57 3.80
N CYS A 98 4.42 -3.34 3.95
CA CYS A 98 3.91 -2.38 4.94
C CYS A 98 4.29 -2.78 6.37
N LEU A 99 4.18 -4.06 6.75
CA LEU A 99 4.59 -4.53 8.08
C LEU A 99 6.09 -4.35 8.32
N MET A 100 6.93 -4.57 7.32
CA MET A 100 8.38 -4.29 7.41
C MET A 100 8.64 -2.78 7.66
N ASN A 101 7.85 -1.91 7.03
CA ASN A 101 7.95 -0.46 7.19
C ASN A 101 7.21 0.07 8.44
N LEU A 102 6.38 -0.74 9.09
CA LEU A 102 5.63 -0.35 10.29
C LEU A 102 6.56 0.06 11.43
N ARG A 103 7.68 -0.66 11.61
CA ARG A 103 8.70 -0.33 12.62
C ARG A 103 9.26 1.08 12.41
N PHE A 104 9.52 1.46 11.17
CA PHE A 104 9.98 2.80 10.83
C PHE A 104 8.89 3.86 11.04
N ALA A 105 7.67 3.58 10.60
CA ALA A 105 6.53 4.48 10.78
C ALA A 105 6.25 4.75 12.27
N LEU A 106 6.34 3.70 13.11
CA LEU A 106 6.22 3.80 14.56
C LEU A 106 7.38 4.60 15.19
N MET A 107 8.60 4.42 14.71
CA MET A 107 9.74 5.20 15.16
C MET A 107 9.52 6.69 14.90
N LEU A 108 9.13 7.07 13.68
CA LEU A 108 8.91 8.47 13.32
C LEU A 108 7.87 9.13 14.22
N ILE A 109 6.72 8.48 14.44
CA ILE A 109 5.67 9.05 15.28
C ILE A 109 6.10 9.14 16.75
N LEU A 110 6.72 8.09 17.30
CA LEU A 110 7.20 8.11 18.69
C LEU A 110 8.29 9.18 18.92
N ALA A 111 9.20 9.34 17.96
CA ALA A 111 10.21 10.40 17.97
C ALA A 111 9.55 11.78 17.95
N ALA A 112 8.53 11.99 17.10
CA ALA A 112 7.79 13.24 17.08
C ALA A 112 7.07 13.54 18.41
N PHE A 113 6.58 12.53 19.12
CA PHE A 113 5.97 12.68 20.45
C PHE A 113 6.98 12.75 21.60
N GLY A 114 8.30 12.73 21.34
CA GLY A 114 9.34 12.85 22.36
C GLY A 114 9.53 11.57 23.21
N GLN A 115 9.10 10.41 22.72
CA GLN A 115 9.22 9.13 23.40
C GLN A 115 10.56 8.45 23.10
N GLU A 116 11.67 9.15 23.34
CA GLU A 116 13.03 8.73 22.94
C GLU A 116 13.48 7.41 23.57
N ASP A 117 13.06 7.11 24.80
CA ASP A 117 13.33 5.82 25.46
C ASP A 117 12.67 4.65 24.71
N THR A 118 11.43 4.85 24.25
CA THR A 118 10.70 3.85 23.48
C THR A 118 11.29 3.71 22.08
N VAL A 119 11.70 4.82 21.47
CA VAL A 119 12.42 4.83 20.18
C VAL A 119 13.73 4.07 20.28
N THR A 120 14.52 4.27 21.33
CA THR A 120 15.79 3.57 21.55
C THR A 120 15.58 2.07 21.74
N ARG A 121 14.53 1.67 22.48
CA ARG A 121 14.13 0.25 22.57
C ARG A 121 13.65 -0.32 21.23
N LEU A 122 12.96 0.49 20.42
CA LEU A 122 12.43 0.07 19.12
C LEU A 122 13.52 -0.03 18.05
N ILE A 123 14.56 0.81 18.11
CA ILE A 123 15.73 0.76 17.22
C ILE A 123 16.71 -0.34 17.66
N GLY A 124 16.80 -0.59 18.96
CA GLY A 124 17.76 -1.52 19.55
C GLY A 124 19.13 -0.86 19.77
N SER A 125 20.17 -1.66 19.98
CA SER A 125 21.54 -1.19 20.23
C SER A 125 22.23 -0.51 19.02
N GLN A 126 21.54 -0.38 17.90
CA GLN A 126 22.05 0.32 16.72
C GLN A 126 21.79 1.83 16.87
N GLY A 127 22.79 2.67 16.62
CA GLY A 127 22.58 4.13 16.61
C GLY A 127 21.57 4.57 15.55
N GLN A 128 20.94 5.74 15.75
CA GLN A 128 19.92 6.29 14.83
C GLN A 128 20.40 6.36 13.37
N GLU A 129 21.67 6.74 13.12
CA GLU A 129 22.23 6.76 11.77
C GLU A 129 22.29 5.38 11.09
N ALA A 130 22.68 4.34 11.84
CA ALA A 130 22.73 2.97 11.33
C ALA A 130 21.33 2.46 11.00
N PHE A 131 20.33 2.83 11.79
CA PHE A 131 18.93 2.50 11.55
C PHE A 131 18.36 3.20 10.31
N VAL A 132 18.67 4.48 10.11
CA VAL A 132 18.25 5.22 8.90
C VAL A 132 18.87 4.60 7.65
N LYS A 133 20.15 4.22 7.70
CA LYS A 133 20.82 3.53 6.58
C LYS A 133 20.23 2.15 6.30
N ALA A 134 19.86 1.40 7.34
CA ALA A 134 19.16 0.13 7.21
C ALA A 134 17.76 0.27 6.59
N GLN A 135 17.18 1.47 6.61
CA GLN A 135 15.85 1.72 6.08
C GLN A 135 15.75 1.86 4.56
N TYR A 136 16.89 1.90 3.86
CA TYR A 136 16.92 1.97 2.41
C TYR A 136 16.12 0.83 1.75
N VAL A 137 16.33 -0.42 2.21
CA VAL A 137 15.67 -1.59 1.62
C VAL A 137 14.16 -1.60 1.87
N PRO A 138 13.65 -1.36 3.10
CA PRO A 138 12.22 -1.21 3.35
C PRO A 138 11.55 -0.08 2.55
N TRP A 139 12.17 1.10 2.46
CA TRP A 139 11.62 2.22 1.69
C TRP A 139 11.59 1.94 0.18
N PHE A 140 12.66 1.37 -0.36
CA PHE A 140 12.70 0.99 -1.76
C PHE A 140 11.64 -0.07 -2.08
N SER A 141 11.48 -1.06 -1.20
CA SER A 141 10.41 -2.06 -1.30
C SER A 141 9.03 -1.43 -1.28
N LEU A 142 8.82 -0.40 -0.46
CA LEU A 142 7.55 0.32 -0.37
C LEU A 142 7.23 1.08 -1.67
N LEU A 143 8.25 1.71 -2.28
CA LEU A 143 8.12 2.37 -3.57
C LEU A 143 7.80 1.36 -4.68
N VAL A 144 8.48 0.21 -4.71
CA VAL A 144 8.20 -0.88 -5.65
C VAL A 144 6.77 -1.42 -5.46
N GLY A 145 6.33 -1.59 -4.21
CA GLY A 145 4.97 -2.02 -3.90
C GLY A 145 3.90 -1.04 -4.40
N ALA A 146 4.12 0.27 -4.20
CA ALA A 146 3.23 1.30 -4.74
C ALA A 146 3.19 1.31 -6.28
N MET A 147 4.33 1.06 -6.94
CA MET A 147 4.36 0.91 -8.40
C MET A 147 3.60 -0.33 -8.89
N ALA A 148 3.66 -1.43 -8.14
CA ALA A 148 2.88 -2.63 -8.44
C ALA A 148 1.36 -2.35 -8.32
N ASP A 149 0.94 -1.58 -7.31
CA ASP A 149 -0.46 -1.15 -7.16
C ASP A 149 -0.94 -0.28 -8.32
N LEU A 150 -0.10 0.63 -8.81
CA LEU A 150 -0.38 1.42 -10.01
C LEU A 150 -0.57 0.52 -11.24
N MET A 151 0.28 -0.49 -11.40
CA MET A 151 0.16 -1.44 -12.51
C MET A 151 -1.15 -2.24 -12.42
N ILE A 152 -1.49 -2.73 -11.22
CA ILE A 152 -2.78 -3.41 -10.97
C ILE A 152 -3.96 -2.48 -11.24
N CYS A 153 -3.87 -1.21 -10.87
CA CYS A 153 -4.89 -0.21 -11.12
C CYS A 153 -5.14 -0.02 -12.62
N VAL A 154 -4.09 0.07 -13.43
CA VAL A 154 -4.21 0.15 -14.90
C VAL A 154 -4.92 -1.10 -15.44
N PHE A 155 -4.50 -2.30 -15.05
CA PHE A 155 -5.15 -3.53 -15.49
C PHE A 155 -6.62 -3.63 -15.05
N SER A 156 -6.92 -3.20 -13.83
CA SER A 156 -8.28 -3.21 -13.27
C SER A 156 -9.17 -2.19 -13.98
N SER A 157 -8.65 -1.00 -14.27
CA SER A 157 -9.34 0.05 -15.02
C SER A 157 -9.64 -0.40 -16.46
N LEU A 158 -8.66 -0.97 -17.15
CA LEU A 158 -8.86 -1.54 -18.49
C LEU A 158 -9.92 -2.64 -18.49
N LYS A 159 -9.94 -3.48 -17.46
CA LYS A 159 -10.94 -4.55 -17.32
C LYS A 159 -12.34 -4.00 -17.06
N LEU A 160 -12.46 -2.93 -16.29
CA LEU A 160 -13.75 -2.24 -16.06
C LEU A 160 -14.26 -1.56 -17.33
N ILE A 161 -13.39 -0.87 -18.08
CA ILE A 161 -13.78 -0.15 -19.31
C ILE A 161 -14.22 -1.14 -20.40
N LYS A 162 -13.49 -2.26 -20.58
CA LYS A 162 -13.78 -3.24 -21.63
C LYS A 162 -15.05 -4.05 -21.40
N ASN A 163 -15.56 -4.10 -20.17
CA ASN A 163 -16.71 -4.91 -19.76
C ASN A 163 -17.90 -4.09 -19.23
N LYS A 164 -17.86 -2.76 -19.40
CA LYS A 164 -19.07 -1.92 -19.39
C LYS A 164 -19.83 -2.11 -20.70
#